data_AF-A3HVT8-F1
#
_entry.id   AF-A3HVT8-F1
#
_cell.length_a   1.000
_cell.length_b   1.000
_cell.length_c   1.000
_cell.angle_alpha   90.00
_cell.angle_beta   90.00
_cell.angle_gamma   90.00
#
_symmetry.space_group_name_H-M   'P 1'
#
loop_
_entity.id
_entity.type
_entity.pdbx_description
1 polymer ?
#
loop_
_entity_poly.entity_id
_entity_poly.type
_entity_poly.pdbx_seq_one_letter_code
_entity_poly.pdbx_strand_id
1 'polypeptide(L)'
;MQFSYFWEISIMKVLAWFILQLSLAFSGFGQNLSGNWEWAQNPSDRSFSIQLIQSSSKAFDLEGSHCGTYYNGGRIDCAEELSIFLNQESENLWIGTIQSAYSGKKSQLTIAYNPKEKQLEWQITKGEGQFYFPYHAILEKVDPN
;
A
#
# COMPACT_ATOMS: atom_id res chain seq x y z
N MET A 1 -28.46 -3.03 -58.37
CA MET A 1 -27.52 -2.38 -57.43
C MET A 1 -27.92 -2.75 -56.01
N GLN A 2 -27.46 -3.89 -55.48
CA GLN A 2 -27.80 -4.29 -54.09
C GLN A 2 -26.78 -5.25 -53.45
N PHE A 3 -25.69 -5.59 -54.14
CA PHE A 3 -24.68 -6.52 -53.65
C PHE A 3 -23.60 -5.87 -52.76
N SER A 4 -23.59 -4.54 -52.63
CA SER A 4 -22.56 -3.80 -51.91
C SER A 4 -22.84 -3.58 -50.41
N TYR A 5 -24.05 -3.86 -49.92
CA TYR A 5 -24.39 -3.60 -48.52
C TYR A 5 -24.08 -4.78 -47.58
N PHE A 6 -23.93 -5.99 -48.12
CA PHE A 6 -23.80 -7.21 -47.32
C PHE A 6 -22.40 -7.40 -46.72
N TRP A 7 -21.36 -6.91 -47.41
CA TRP A 7 -19.98 -6.99 -46.92
C TRP A 7 -19.67 -5.97 -45.82
N GLU A 8 -20.31 -4.79 -45.83
CA GLU A 8 -20.02 -3.70 -44.87
C GLU A 8 -20.54 -4.03 -43.48
N ILE A 9 -21.73 -4.66 -43.41
CA ILE A 9 -22.35 -5.10 -42.15
C ILE A 9 -21.51 -6.19 -41.46
N SER A 10 -20.83 -7.03 -42.24
CA SER A 10 -19.95 -8.09 -41.69
C SER A 10 -18.66 -7.50 -41.12
N ILE A 11 -18.06 -6.51 -41.77
CA ILE A 11 -16.85 -5.83 -41.29
C ILE A 11 -17.13 -5.04 -40.00
N MET A 12 -18.26 -4.35 -39.92
CA MET A 12 -18.66 -3.60 -38.71
C MET A 12 -18.90 -4.51 -37.50
N LYS A 13 -19.44 -5.73 -37.70
CA LYS A 13 -19.64 -6.71 -36.62
C LYS A 13 -18.32 -7.28 -36.10
N VAL A 14 -17.36 -7.55 -36.99
CA VAL A 14 -16.03 -8.04 -36.62
C VAL A 14 -15.24 -6.97 -35.85
N LEU A 15 -15.29 -5.71 -36.31
CA LEU A 15 -14.71 -4.57 -35.60
C LEU A 15 -15.33 -4.35 -34.21
N ALA A 16 -16.65 -4.43 -34.10
CA ALA A 16 -17.34 -4.30 -32.81
C ALA A 16 -16.99 -5.45 -31.84
N TRP A 17 -16.82 -6.68 -32.34
CA TRP A 17 -16.37 -7.82 -31.55
C TRP A 17 -14.91 -7.66 -31.09
N PHE A 18 -14.04 -7.14 -31.95
CA PHE A 18 -12.64 -6.86 -31.61
C PHE A 18 -12.51 -5.78 -30.53
N ILE A 19 -13.31 -4.71 -30.62
CA ILE A 19 -13.34 -3.63 -29.61
C ILE A 19 -13.87 -4.16 -28.28
N LEU A 20 -14.90 -5.02 -28.30
CA LEU A 20 -15.45 -5.64 -27.09
C LEU A 20 -14.43 -6.57 -26.39
N GLN A 21 -13.63 -7.30 -27.16
CA GLN A 21 -12.55 -8.13 -26.59
C GLN A 21 -11.39 -7.28 -26.03
N LEU A 22 -11.09 -6.13 -26.63
CA LEU A 22 -10.03 -5.24 -26.14
C LEU A 22 -10.38 -4.58 -24.79
N SER A 23 -11.66 -4.33 -24.52
CA SER A 23 -12.11 -3.71 -23.26
C SER A 23 -12.03 -4.60 -22.01
N LEU A 24 -11.83 -5.91 -22.17
CA LEU A 24 -11.76 -6.86 -21.04
C LEU A 24 -10.34 -7.07 -20.48
N ALA A 25 -9.31 -6.48 -21.09
CA ALA A 25 -7.91 -6.72 -20.72
C ALA A 25 -7.36 -5.75 -19.65
N PHE A 26 -8.12 -4.74 -19.21
CA PHE A 26 -7.70 -3.86 -18.13
C PHE A 26 -8.07 -4.44 -16.76
N SER A 27 -7.52 -5.61 -16.43
CA SER A 27 -7.37 -5.97 -15.03
C SER A 27 -6.23 -5.12 -14.48
N GLY A 28 -6.57 -4.11 -13.68
CA GLY A 28 -5.57 -3.28 -13.00
C GLY A 28 -4.63 -4.18 -12.20
N PHE A 29 -3.35 -4.22 -12.60
CA PHE A 29 -2.29 -4.79 -11.79
C PHE A 29 -2.07 -3.85 -10.60
N GLY A 30 -2.89 -4.01 -9.55
CA GLY A 30 -2.63 -3.37 -8.27
C GLY A 30 -1.31 -3.86 -7.71
N GLN A 31 -0.43 -2.95 -7.31
CA GLN A 31 0.84 -3.30 -6.67
C GLN A 31 0.56 -3.97 -5.33
N ASN A 32 1.01 -5.22 -5.16
CA ASN A 32 0.83 -5.94 -3.91
C ASN A 32 1.90 -5.51 -2.89
N LEU A 33 1.49 -4.64 -1.96
CA LEU A 33 2.35 -4.18 -0.85
C LEU A 33 2.38 -5.14 0.34
N SER A 34 1.64 -6.26 0.30
CA SER A 34 1.62 -7.21 1.42
C SER A 34 3.01 -7.77 1.68
N GLY A 35 3.34 -7.93 2.96
CA GLY A 35 4.63 -8.44 3.42
C GLY A 35 5.19 -7.62 4.59
N ASN A 36 6.41 -7.99 4.99
CA ASN A 36 7.16 -7.30 6.02
C ASN A 36 8.06 -6.24 5.39
N TRP A 37 8.15 -5.09 6.05
CA TRP A 37 8.97 -3.98 5.63
C TRP A 37 9.74 -3.43 6.83
N GLU A 38 11.03 -3.16 6.65
CA GLU A 38 11.93 -2.70 7.70
C GLU A 38 12.64 -1.41 7.32
N TRP A 39 12.89 -0.56 8.30
CA TRP A 39 13.58 0.71 8.11
C TRP A 39 15.06 0.50 7.81
N ALA A 40 15.44 0.60 6.53
CA ALA A 40 16.75 0.20 6.02
C ALA A 40 17.93 1.07 6.50
N GLN A 41 17.68 2.36 6.74
CA GLN A 41 18.69 3.33 7.19
C GLN A 41 18.31 3.91 8.55
N ASN A 42 17.97 3.02 9.49
CA ASN A 42 17.63 3.40 10.86
C ASN A 42 18.88 3.84 11.64
N PRO A 43 18.73 4.79 12.58
CA PRO A 43 19.75 5.04 13.60
C PRO A 43 20.06 3.77 14.40
N SER A 44 21.31 3.62 14.86
CA SER A 44 21.76 2.40 15.55
C SER A 44 20.98 2.05 16.83
N ASP A 45 20.30 3.02 17.43
CA ASP A 45 19.54 2.87 18.67
C ASP A 45 18.03 2.73 18.46
N ARG A 46 17.57 2.66 17.20
CA ARG A 46 16.15 2.63 16.84
C ARG A 46 15.89 1.56 15.82
N SER A 47 14.71 0.96 15.85
CA SER A 47 14.22 0.12 14.74
C SER A 47 12.76 0.44 14.46
N PHE A 48 12.35 0.19 13.23
CA PHE A 48 10.95 0.29 12.86
C PHE A 48 10.65 -0.73 11.76
N SER A 49 9.58 -1.47 11.96
CA SER A 49 9.06 -2.41 10.98
C SER A 49 7.54 -2.35 10.92
N ILE A 50 7.00 -2.70 9.76
CA ILE A 50 5.57 -2.87 9.55
C ILE A 50 5.32 -4.19 8.82
N GLN A 51 4.17 -4.79 9.12
CA GLN A 51 3.62 -5.89 8.35
C GLN A 51 2.33 -5.43 7.71
N LEU A 52 2.26 -5.47 6.38
CA LEU A 52 1.06 -5.12 5.63
C LEU A 52 0.40 -6.37 5.06
N ILE A 53 -0.93 -6.37 5.07
CA ILE A 53 -1.78 -7.39 4.47
C ILE A 53 -2.89 -6.73 3.65
N GLN A 54 -3.31 -7.38 2.57
CA GLN A 54 -4.53 -6.99 1.89
C GLN A 54 -5.71 -7.13 2.84
N SER A 55 -6.51 -6.08 3.00
CA SER A 55 -7.71 -6.20 3.83
C SER A 55 -8.70 -7.17 3.19
N SER A 56 -9.36 -7.97 4.03
CA SER A 56 -10.53 -8.74 3.65
C SER A 56 -11.83 -7.93 3.76
N SER A 57 -11.75 -6.76 4.39
CA SER A 57 -12.85 -5.81 4.55
C SER A 57 -12.92 -4.86 3.35
N LYS A 58 -14.11 -4.30 3.09
CA LYS A 58 -14.28 -3.22 2.12
C LYS A 58 -13.95 -1.83 2.68
N ALA A 59 -13.60 -1.74 3.97
CA ALA A 59 -13.35 -0.46 4.63
C ALA A 59 -11.96 0.11 4.36
N PHE A 60 -10.99 -0.77 4.10
CA PHE A 60 -9.59 -0.43 3.86
C PHE A 60 -9.05 -1.28 2.70
N ASP A 61 -8.11 -0.76 1.94
CA ASP A 61 -7.40 -1.55 0.93
C ASP A 61 -6.27 -2.38 1.57
N LEU A 62 -5.54 -1.77 2.51
CA LEU A 62 -4.46 -2.42 3.26
C LEU A 62 -4.65 -2.22 4.75
N GLU A 63 -4.32 -3.26 5.49
CA GLU A 63 -4.26 -3.27 6.94
C GLU A 63 -2.89 -3.76 7.38
N GLY A 64 -2.50 -3.46 8.61
CA GLY A 64 -1.21 -3.94 9.09
C GLY A 64 -0.95 -3.70 10.56
N SER A 65 0.20 -4.20 11.01
CA SER A 65 0.74 -3.97 12.34
C SER A 65 2.10 -3.26 12.23
N HIS A 66 2.55 -2.68 13.35
CA HIS A 66 3.83 -1.99 13.43
C HIS A 66 4.60 -2.44 14.67
N CYS A 67 5.92 -2.31 14.58
CA CYS A 67 6.80 -2.42 15.74
C CYS A 67 7.93 -1.40 15.63
N GLY A 68 7.94 -0.45 16.57
CA GLY A 68 8.98 0.55 16.71
C GLY A 68 9.72 0.40 18.04
N THR A 69 11.04 0.45 18.00
CA THR A 69 11.88 0.44 19.21
C THR A 69 12.82 1.63 19.21
N TYR A 70 13.02 2.24 20.37
CA TYR A 70 13.90 3.39 20.60
C TYR A 70 14.80 3.11 21.80
N TYR A 71 15.99 3.72 21.79
CA TYR A 71 17.01 3.57 22.83
C TYR A 71 17.36 2.11 23.10
N ASN A 72 17.64 1.34 22.05
CA ASN A 72 17.97 -0.10 22.12
C ASN A 72 16.91 -0.92 22.88
N GLY A 73 15.62 -0.66 22.61
CA GLY A 73 14.51 -1.32 23.28
C GLY A 73 14.10 -0.72 24.62
N GLY A 74 14.73 0.38 25.07
CA GLY A 74 14.29 1.11 26.27
C GLY A 74 12.88 1.71 26.14
N ARG A 75 12.42 1.93 24.90
CA ARG A 75 11.03 2.30 24.58
C ARG A 75 10.55 1.46 23.41
N ILE A 76 9.35 0.90 23.54
CA ILE A 76 8.76 -0.03 22.58
C ILE A 76 7.32 0.42 22.28
N ASP A 77 6.99 0.46 21.00
CA ASP A 77 5.65 0.71 20.47
C ASP A 77 5.38 -0.33 19.39
N CYS A 78 4.98 -1.52 19.85
CA CYS A 78 4.71 -2.68 18.99
C CYS A 78 3.29 -3.15 19.24
N ALA A 79 2.50 -3.19 18.17
CA ALA A 79 1.12 -3.65 18.23
C ALA A 79 1.06 -5.16 17.96
N GLU A 80 0.45 -5.91 18.88
CA GLU A 80 0.13 -7.33 18.67
C GLU A 80 -1.02 -7.51 17.65
N GLU A 81 -1.87 -6.50 17.53
CA GLU A 81 -3.05 -6.46 16.66
C GLU A 81 -2.87 -5.45 15.51
N LEU A 82 -3.84 -5.45 14.59
CA LEU A 82 -3.91 -4.45 13.51
C LEU A 82 -3.94 -3.03 14.08
N SER A 83 -3.03 -2.20 13.60
CA SER A 83 -2.83 -0.81 14.04
C SER A 83 -2.67 0.16 12.88
N ILE A 84 -2.42 -0.33 11.66
CA ILE A 84 -2.31 0.45 10.43
C ILE A 84 -3.54 0.16 9.57
N PHE A 85 -4.17 1.21 9.05
CA PHE A 85 -5.35 1.12 8.18
C PHE A 85 -5.21 2.13 7.05
N LEU A 86 -5.25 1.67 5.80
CA LEU A 86 -4.89 2.45 4.62
C LEU A 86 -5.89 2.27 3.47
N ASN A 87 -6.13 3.35 2.76
CA ASN A 87 -6.83 3.36 1.47
C ASN A 87 -5.89 3.87 0.38
N GLN A 88 -5.99 3.29 -0.80
CA GLN A 88 -5.26 3.75 -1.97
C GLN A 88 -5.88 5.07 -2.45
N GLU A 89 -5.08 6.12 -2.46
CA GLU A 89 -5.50 7.44 -2.95
C GLU A 89 -5.20 7.58 -4.44
N SER A 90 -4.03 7.10 -4.87
CA SER A 90 -3.64 7.09 -6.28
C SER A 90 -2.69 5.93 -6.58
N GLU A 91 -2.21 5.85 -7.83
CA GLU A 91 -1.15 4.92 -8.17
C GLU A 91 0.06 5.14 -7.23
N ASN A 92 0.49 4.06 -6.59
CA ASN A 92 1.62 4.04 -5.66
C ASN A 92 1.51 4.94 -4.42
N LEU A 93 0.31 5.45 -4.07
CA LEU A 93 0.10 6.29 -2.89
C LEU A 93 -1.08 5.78 -2.07
N TRP A 94 -0.82 5.57 -0.79
CA TRP A 94 -1.82 5.19 0.22
C TRP A 94 -1.85 6.21 1.32
N ILE A 95 -3.05 6.48 1.82
CA ILE A 95 -3.28 7.38 2.95
C ILE A 95 -4.05 6.63 4.04
N GLY A 96 -3.84 7.01 5.29
CA GLY A 96 -4.64 6.45 6.36
C GLY A 96 -4.12 6.78 7.75
N THR A 97 -4.21 5.78 8.64
CA THR A 97 -3.90 5.99 10.06
C THR A 97 -3.08 4.87 10.65
N ILE A 98 -2.31 5.23 11.67
CA ILE A 98 -1.61 4.32 12.57
C ILE A 98 -2.04 4.63 14.00
N GLN A 99 -2.34 3.59 14.78
CA GLN A 99 -2.60 3.69 16.20
C GLN A 99 -1.39 3.21 16.99
N SER A 100 -0.81 4.07 17.82
CA SER A 100 0.27 3.70 18.73
C SER A 100 -0.21 2.68 19.76
N ALA A 101 0.51 1.58 19.92
CA ALA A 101 0.30 0.63 21.02
C ALA A 101 0.76 1.23 22.36
N TYR A 102 1.73 2.16 22.34
CA TYR A 102 2.22 2.83 23.54
C TYR A 102 1.22 3.82 24.14
N SER A 103 0.61 4.70 23.33
CA SER A 103 -0.32 5.74 23.83
C SER A 103 -1.78 5.51 23.48
N GLY A 104 -2.09 4.58 22.58
CA GLY A 104 -3.44 4.37 22.05
C GLY A 104 -3.93 5.50 21.12
N LYS A 105 -3.11 6.51 20.82
CA LYS A 105 -3.49 7.65 19.97
C LYS A 105 -3.28 7.32 18.49
N LYS A 106 -4.12 7.93 17.65
CA LYS A 106 -4.13 7.73 16.19
C LYS A 106 -3.46 8.89 15.49
N SER A 107 -2.45 8.59 14.68
CA SER A 107 -1.78 9.55 13.81
C SER A 107 -2.20 9.31 12.36
N GLN A 108 -2.21 10.36 11.55
CA GLN A 108 -2.40 10.26 10.10
C GLN A 108 -1.07 9.99 9.42
N LEU A 109 -1.09 9.18 8.36
CA LEU A 109 0.10 8.81 7.62
C LEU A 109 -0.14 8.65 6.13
N THR A 110 0.95 8.69 5.37
CA THR A 110 1.01 8.35 3.95
C THR A 110 2.10 7.31 3.72
N ILE A 111 1.84 6.41 2.77
CA ILE A 111 2.83 5.48 2.23
C ILE A 111 2.90 5.68 0.73
N ALA A 112 4.09 5.98 0.21
CA ALA A 112 4.36 6.04 -1.22
C ALA A 112 5.29 4.89 -1.62
N TYR A 113 4.93 4.12 -2.64
CA TYR A 113 5.78 3.02 -3.13
C TYR A 113 6.63 3.49 -4.32
N ASN A 114 7.94 3.30 -4.24
CA ASN A 114 8.85 3.51 -5.34
C ASN A 114 9.13 2.16 -6.05
N PRO A 115 8.55 1.91 -7.24
CA PRO A 115 8.74 0.64 -7.94
C PRO A 115 10.16 0.43 -8.48
N LYS A 116 10.92 1.50 -8.70
CA LYS A 116 12.29 1.41 -9.22
C LYS A 116 13.24 0.90 -8.15
N GLU A 117 13.14 1.45 -6.94
CA GLU A 117 14.00 1.11 -5.81
C GLU A 117 13.39 0.00 -4.92
N LYS A 118 12.12 -0.38 -5.17
CA LYS A 118 11.34 -1.35 -4.39
C LYS A 118 11.24 -0.98 -2.90
N GLN A 119 11.02 0.31 -2.64
CA GLN A 119 10.99 0.89 -1.30
C GLN A 119 9.64 1.53 -1.00
N LEU A 120 9.26 1.53 0.27
CA LEU A 120 8.16 2.36 0.78
C LEU A 120 8.73 3.62 1.44
N GLU A 121 8.26 4.78 1.02
CA GLU A 121 8.40 6.00 1.77
C GLU A 121 7.24 6.12 2.76
N TRP A 122 7.57 6.03 4.04
CA TRP A 122 6.67 6.19 5.18
C TRP A 122 6.72 7.63 5.68
N GLN A 123 5.55 8.23 5.91
CA GLN A 123 5.47 9.56 6.49
C GLN A 123 4.25 9.74 7.41
N ILE A 124 4.48 10.22 8.64
CA ILE A 124 3.43 10.72 9.54
C ILE A 124 3.11 12.16 9.15
N THR A 125 1.90 12.39 8.63
CA THR A 125 1.44 13.72 8.20
C THR A 125 0.81 14.51 9.34
N LYS A 126 0.22 13.83 10.32
CA LYS A 126 -0.29 14.42 11.55
C LYS A 126 -0.09 13.48 12.73
N GLY A 127 0.87 13.80 13.59
CA GLY A 127 1.15 13.04 14.81
C GLY A 127 0.21 13.41 15.95
N GLU A 128 -0.31 12.42 16.66
CA GLU A 128 -1.06 12.62 17.90
C GLU A 128 -0.55 11.70 19.01
N GLY A 129 -0.37 12.25 20.21
CA GLY A 129 0.11 11.50 21.37
C GLY A 129 1.61 11.21 21.35
N GLN A 130 2.04 10.34 22.25
CA GLN A 130 3.40 9.84 22.32
C GLN A 130 3.48 8.50 21.58
N PHE A 131 4.43 8.37 20.67
CA PHE A 131 4.64 7.15 19.89
C PHE A 131 6.12 6.93 19.61
N TYR A 132 6.48 5.68 19.30
CA TYR A 132 7.87 5.29 19.01
C TYR A 132 8.05 4.64 17.64
N PHE A 133 7.33 5.16 16.66
CA PHE A 133 7.60 4.99 15.23
C PHE A 133 8.09 6.31 14.61
N PRO A 134 8.88 6.27 13.52
CA PRO A 134 9.47 7.47 12.94
C PRO A 134 8.44 8.35 12.23
N TYR A 135 8.70 9.67 12.21
CA TYR A 135 7.92 10.61 11.38
C TYR A 135 8.17 10.40 9.88
N HIS A 136 9.37 9.97 9.51
CA HIS A 136 9.76 9.66 8.13
C HIS A 136 10.70 8.46 8.13
N ALA A 137 10.49 7.52 7.21
CA ALA A 137 11.36 6.37 7.02
C ALA A 137 11.30 5.86 5.58
N ILE A 138 12.42 5.31 5.10
CA ILE A 138 12.46 4.51 3.88
C ILE A 138 12.51 3.05 4.30
N LEU A 139 11.48 2.29 3.92
CA LEU A 139 11.33 0.89 4.28
C LEU A 139 11.64 -0.01 3.10
N GLU A 140 12.36 -1.09 3.35
CA GLU A 140 12.70 -2.13 2.39
C GLU A 140 11.97 -3.42 2.73
N LYS A 141 11.60 -4.16 1.69
CA LYS A 141 10.88 -5.43 1.86
C LYS A 141 11.82 -6.48 2.45
N VAL A 142 11.36 -7.18 3.47
CA VAL A 142 12.08 -8.29 4.08
C VAL A 142 11.48 -9.60 3.60
N ASP A 143 12.29 -10.38 2.88
CA ASP A 143 11.90 -11.71 2.46
C ASP A 143 11.81 -12.64 3.67
N PRO A 144 10.75 -13.46 3.79
CA PRO A 144 10.68 -14.48 4.83
C PRO A 144 11.81 -15.50 4.63
N ASN A 145 12.67 -15.66 5.65
CA ASN A 145 13.70 -16.70 5.70
C ASN A 145 13.10 -18.11 5.79
#